data_AF-A0A376L2Q1-F1
#
_entry.id   AF-A0A376L2Q1-F1
#
_cell.length_a   1.000
_cell.length_b   1.000
_cell.length_c   1.000
_cell.angle_alpha   90.00
_cell.angle_beta   90.00
_cell.angle_gamma   90.00
#
_symmetry.space_group_name_H-M   'P 1'
#
loop_
_entity.id
_entity.type
_entity.pdbx_description
1 polymer ?
#
loop_
_entity_poly.entity_id
_entity_poly.type
_entity_poly.pdbx_seq_one_letter_code
_entity_poly.pdbx_strand_id
1 'polypeptide(L)'
;MASYRNNGFFGLVDGLNFAVQYQGKNERNDLDHYTKGNDDGFGFSTTYEYEGGSVGATYAKSDRTDMQVRTGKTLPELTASGKNAEVWAAGLKYDANNVYLATTYSETQNMTAFAGDFIANKAQNFEAVTQYQFGFRPASVHRLSAI
;
A
#
# COMPACT_ATOMS: atom_id res chain seq x y z
N MET A 1 4.89 -8.71 13.34
CA MET A 1 3.93 -7.62 13.09
C MET A 1 2.78 -7.76 14.08
N ALA A 2 2.32 -6.65 14.65
CA ALA A 2 1.13 -6.59 15.47
C ALA A 2 0.06 -5.78 14.74
N SER A 3 -1.21 -6.16 14.86
CA SER A 3 -2.31 -5.45 14.18
C SER A 3 -3.53 -5.40 15.07
N TYR A 4 -4.12 -4.22 15.17
CA TYR A 4 -5.39 -3.97 15.83
C TYR A 4 -6.40 -3.55 14.77
N ARG A 5 -7.62 -4.08 14.86
CA ARG A 5 -8.72 -3.78 13.94
C ARG A 5 -9.99 -3.61 14.74
N ASN A 6 -10.82 -2.67 14.30
CA ASN A 6 -12.13 -2.44 14.89
C ASN A 6 -13.12 -2.17 13.76
N ASN A 7 -14.24 -2.88 13.82
CA ASN A 7 -15.35 -2.70 12.90
C ASN A 7 -16.48 -1.95 13.62
N GLY A 8 -17.12 -1.03 12.91
CA GLY A 8 -18.23 -0.23 13.44
C GLY A 8 -17.81 0.90 14.39
N PHE A 9 -16.54 1.32 14.38
CA PHE A 9 -15.95 2.34 15.26
C PHE A 9 -16.45 2.24 16.72
N PHE A 10 -16.22 1.08 17.34
CA PHE A 10 -16.67 0.74 18.70
C PHE A 10 -18.20 0.70 18.88
N GLY A 11 -18.95 0.47 17.80
CA GLY A 11 -20.41 0.48 17.76
C GLY A 11 -21.02 1.87 17.58
N LEU A 12 -20.22 2.91 17.33
CA LEU A 12 -20.69 4.29 17.16
C LEU A 12 -21.12 4.59 15.73
N VAL A 13 -20.47 3.98 14.73
CA VAL A 13 -20.73 4.26 13.32
C VAL A 13 -20.73 2.95 12.55
N ASP A 14 -21.91 2.48 12.18
CA ASP A 14 -22.04 1.28 11.36
C ASP A 14 -21.36 1.49 9.99
N GLY A 15 -20.70 0.46 9.49
CA GLY A 15 -19.92 0.51 8.26
C GLY A 15 -18.56 1.21 8.34
N LEU A 16 -18.23 1.94 9.42
CA LEU A 16 -16.90 2.55 9.60
C LEU A 16 -15.93 1.58 10.30
N ASN A 17 -14.88 1.21 9.60
CA ASN A 17 -13.83 0.34 10.10
C ASN A 17 -12.51 1.09 10.18
N PHE A 18 -11.66 0.69 11.12
CA PHE A 18 -10.29 1.17 11.18
C PHE A 18 -9.33 0.08 11.64
N ALA A 19 -8.07 0.23 11.23
CA ALA A 19 -6.98 -0.63 11.63
C ALA A 19 -5.74 0.17 11.94
N VAL A 20 -4.97 -0.29 12.93
CA VAL A 20 -3.62 0.17 13.21
C VAL A 20 -2.71 -1.05 13.15
N GLN A 21 -1.52 -0.88 12.59
CA GLN A 21 -0.53 -1.92 12.43
C GLN A 21 0.83 -1.42 12.88
N TYR A 22 1.60 -2.30 13.49
CA TYR A 22 3.01 -2.09 13.79
C TYR A 22 3.83 -3.23 13.19
N GLN A 23 4.84 -2.89 12.42
CA GLN A 23 5.81 -3.81 11.85
C GLN A 23 7.16 -3.60 12.55
N GLY A 24 7.66 -4.67 13.15
CA GLY A 24 9.02 -4.67 13.69
C GLY A 24 10.07 -4.75 12.58
N LYS A 25 11.24 -4.22 12.88
CA LYS A 25 12.46 -4.29 12.09
C LYS A 25 12.78 -5.71 11.61
N ASN A 26 13.03 -5.85 10.30
CA ASN A 26 13.60 -7.05 9.68
C ASN A 26 14.79 -6.63 8.81
N GLU A 27 16.00 -6.84 9.30
CA GLU A 27 17.21 -6.52 8.56
C GLU A 27 17.62 -7.62 7.57
N ARG A 28 18.14 -7.17 6.43
CA ARG A 28 18.85 -7.99 5.45
C ARG A 28 20.24 -7.38 5.32
N ASN A 29 21.26 -8.17 5.61
CA ASN A 29 22.66 -7.73 5.68
C ASN A 29 23.45 -8.04 4.40
N ASP A 30 22.78 -8.50 3.35
CA ASP A 30 23.33 -8.83 2.05
C ASP A 30 22.92 -7.79 0.99
N LEU A 31 23.89 -7.37 0.19
CA LEU A 31 23.73 -6.34 -0.85
C LEU A 31 22.76 -6.77 -1.96
N ASP A 32 22.54 -8.06 -2.16
CA ASP A 32 21.63 -8.58 -3.19
C ASP A 32 20.15 -8.56 -2.76
N HIS A 33 19.87 -8.34 -1.47
CA HIS A 33 18.50 -8.39 -0.93
C HIS A 33 18.16 -7.23 0.01
N TYR A 34 19.03 -6.22 0.13
CA TYR A 34 18.83 -5.08 1.02
C TYR A 34 17.53 -4.30 0.73
N THR A 35 17.03 -4.34 -0.51
CA THR A 35 15.74 -3.75 -0.91
C THR A 35 14.53 -4.42 -0.25
N LYS A 36 14.69 -5.64 0.26
CA LYS A 36 13.64 -6.41 0.96
C LYS A 36 13.66 -6.24 2.48
N GLY A 37 14.66 -5.53 3.02
CA GLY A 37 14.71 -5.19 4.45
C GLY A 37 13.71 -4.08 4.80
N ASN A 38 13.28 -4.04 6.06
CA ASN A 38 12.48 -2.95 6.61
C ASN A 38 12.97 -2.65 8.02
N ASP A 39 12.91 -1.39 8.44
CA ASP A 39 13.05 -1.05 9.85
C ASP A 39 11.67 -0.95 10.52
N ASP A 40 11.62 -0.52 11.77
CA ASP A 40 10.38 -0.35 12.52
C ASP A 40 9.41 0.61 11.80
N GLY A 41 8.13 0.28 11.82
CA GLY A 41 7.12 1.05 11.13
C GLY A 41 5.71 0.84 11.66
N PHE A 42 4.82 1.74 11.27
CA PHE A 42 3.41 1.67 11.58
C PHE A 42 2.56 1.94 10.35
N GLY A 43 1.32 1.45 10.40
CA GLY A 43 0.31 1.70 9.40
C GLY A 43 -1.03 1.99 10.05
N PHE A 44 -1.84 2.79 9.38
CA PHE A 44 -3.21 3.07 9.72
C PHE A 44 -4.09 2.92 8.48
N SER A 45 -5.26 2.33 8.63
CA SER A 45 -6.27 2.33 7.57
C SER A 45 -7.65 2.57 8.13
N THR A 46 -8.52 3.09 7.27
CA THR A 46 -9.94 3.23 7.55
C THR A 46 -10.73 2.93 6.29
N THR A 47 -11.90 2.31 6.46
CA THR A 47 -12.85 2.09 5.38
C THR A 47 -14.24 2.45 5.87
N TYR A 48 -15.06 2.99 4.98
CA TYR A 48 -16.47 3.21 5.21
C TYR A 48 -17.26 2.51 4.14
N GLU A 49 -18.24 1.71 4.55
CA GLU A 49 -19.08 0.91 3.67
C GLU A 49 -20.54 1.34 3.81
N TYR A 50 -21.21 1.58 2.69
CA TYR A 50 -22.60 2.01 2.64
C TYR A 50 -23.27 1.53 1.35
N GLU A 51 -24.37 0.77 1.48
CA GLU A 51 -25.23 0.32 0.37
C GLU A 51 -24.48 -0.24 -0.86
N GLY A 52 -23.54 -1.16 -0.63
CA GLY A 52 -22.72 -1.78 -1.69
C GLY A 52 -21.57 -0.89 -2.20
N GLY A 53 -21.56 0.39 -1.84
CA GLY A 53 -20.43 1.29 -2.00
C GLY A 53 -19.46 1.20 -0.82
N SER A 54 -18.19 1.49 -1.08
CA SER A 54 -17.19 1.62 -0.04
C SER A 54 -16.07 2.55 -0.48
N VAL A 55 -15.54 3.29 0.49
CA VAL A 55 -14.35 4.14 0.34
C VAL A 55 -13.36 3.77 1.42
N GLY A 56 -12.07 3.81 1.10
CA GLY A 56 -11.03 3.53 2.06
C GLY A 56 -9.78 4.34 1.83
N ALA A 57 -9.03 4.55 2.89
CA ALA A 57 -7.71 5.13 2.85
C ALA A 57 -6.77 4.38 3.78
N THR A 58 -5.50 4.32 3.42
CA THR A 58 -4.43 3.74 4.21
C THR A 58 -3.20 4.64 4.14
N TYR A 59 -2.45 4.68 5.23
CA TYR A 59 -1.15 5.32 5.33
C TYR A 59 -0.22 4.38 6.09
N ALA A 60 1.00 4.22 5.62
CA ALA A 60 2.03 3.52 6.36
C ALA A 60 3.37 4.23 6.22
N LYS A 61 4.15 4.15 7.30
CA LYS A 61 5.48 4.70 7.40
C LYS A 61 6.37 3.73 8.15
N SER A 62 7.55 3.47 7.59
CA SER A 62 8.60 2.73 8.27
C SER A 62 9.92 3.45 8.10
N ASP A 63 10.79 3.29 9.08
CA ASP A 63 12.19 3.64 8.90
C ASP A 63 12.82 2.65 7.89
N ARG A 64 13.87 3.11 7.21
CA ARG A 64 14.66 2.30 6.28
C ARG A 64 15.93 1.85 6.97
N THR A 65 16.37 0.64 6.66
CA THR A 65 17.57 0.07 7.30
C THR A 65 18.80 0.91 6.97
N ASP A 66 19.81 0.87 7.84
CA ASP A 66 21.07 1.59 7.63
C ASP A 66 21.71 1.25 6.27
N MET A 67 21.60 -0.01 5.82
CA MET A 67 22.09 -0.42 4.51
C MET A 67 21.37 0.29 3.37
N GLN A 68 20.03 0.35 3.42
CA GLN A 68 19.22 1.06 2.41
C GLN A 68 19.57 2.54 2.33
N VAL A 69 19.70 3.20 3.48
CA VAL A 69 20.04 4.63 3.55
C VAL A 69 21.48 4.87 3.08
N ARG A 70 22.44 4.01 3.45
CA ARG A 70 23.82 4.13 2.99
C ARG A 70 23.92 3.93 1.47
N THR A 71 23.31 2.89 0.91
CA THR A 71 23.34 2.66 -0.54
C THR A 71 22.72 3.82 -1.30
N GLY A 72 21.59 4.37 -0.84
CA GLY A 72 20.97 5.56 -1.42
C GLY A 72 21.81 6.83 -1.34
N LYS A 73 22.66 6.98 -0.32
CA LYS A 73 23.62 8.09 -0.26
C LYS A 73 24.81 7.90 -1.20
N THR A 74 25.23 6.66 -1.44
CA THR A 74 26.33 6.33 -2.35
C THR A 74 25.92 6.44 -3.82
N LEU A 75 24.66 6.09 -4.14
CA LEU A 75 24.11 6.08 -5.50
C LEU A 75 22.81 6.92 -5.58
N PRO A 76 22.86 8.23 -5.29
CA PRO A 76 21.65 9.06 -5.12
C PRO A 76 20.83 9.25 -6.40
N GLU A 77 21.44 9.05 -7.57
CA GLU A 77 20.77 9.13 -8.88
C GLU A 77 20.06 7.82 -9.26
N LEU A 78 20.40 6.70 -8.61
CA LEU A 78 19.89 5.37 -8.97
C LEU A 78 18.89 4.83 -7.95
N THR A 79 19.00 5.19 -6.68
CA THR A 79 18.15 4.64 -5.61
C THR A 79 17.87 5.66 -4.52
N ALA A 80 16.74 5.48 -3.86
CA ALA A 80 16.23 6.41 -2.87
C ALA A 80 17.20 6.60 -1.70
N SER A 81 17.48 7.85 -1.35
CA SER A 81 18.37 8.24 -0.25
C SER A 81 17.62 8.61 1.05
N GLY A 82 16.29 8.71 1.00
CA GLY A 82 15.45 9.05 2.14
C GLY A 82 15.56 8.05 3.29
N LYS A 83 15.37 8.53 4.54
CA LYS A 83 15.45 7.70 5.76
C LYS A 83 14.18 6.90 6.05
N ASN A 84 13.05 7.32 5.50
CA ASN A 84 11.75 6.70 5.74
C ASN A 84 11.19 6.19 4.42
N ALA A 85 10.53 5.04 4.47
CA ALA A 85 9.65 4.53 3.44
C ALA A 85 8.21 4.88 3.82
N GLU A 86 7.48 5.52 2.92
CA GLU A 86 6.11 5.96 3.16
C GLU A 86 5.21 5.48 2.02
N VAL A 87 3.95 5.17 2.35
CA VAL A 87 2.92 4.89 1.36
C VAL A 87 1.60 5.43 1.86
N TRP A 88 0.84 6.02 0.95
CA TRP A 88 -0.58 6.24 1.14
C TRP A 88 -1.34 5.68 -0.04
N ALA A 89 -2.54 5.18 0.22
CA ALA A 89 -3.46 4.77 -0.83
C ALA A 89 -4.88 5.14 -0.45
N ALA A 90 -5.69 5.41 -1.46
CA ALA A 90 -7.11 5.61 -1.35
C ALA A 90 -7.82 4.76 -2.41
N GLY A 91 -9.02 4.29 -2.10
CA GLY A 91 -9.77 3.44 -2.99
C GLY A 91 -11.27 3.63 -2.86
N LEU A 92 -11.94 3.31 -3.95
CA LEU A 92 -13.39 3.24 -4.06
C LEU A 92 -13.75 1.86 -4.57
N LYS A 93 -14.80 1.26 -4.02
CA LYS A 93 -15.38 0.03 -4.53
C LYS A 93 -16.89 0.14 -4.53
N TYR A 94 -17.51 -0.39 -5.57
CA TYR A 94 -18.94 -0.61 -5.68
C TYR A 94 -19.18 -2.07 -6.04
N ASP A 95 -19.97 -2.77 -5.23
CA ASP A 95 -20.28 -4.18 -5.36
C ASP A 95 -21.76 -4.42 -5.09
N ALA A 96 -22.57 -4.22 -6.12
CA ALA A 96 -24.02 -4.41 -6.07
C ALA A 96 -24.61 -4.60 -7.47
N ASN A 97 -25.81 -5.18 -7.55
CA ASN A 97 -26.57 -5.33 -8.79
C ASN A 97 -25.81 -6.06 -9.92
N ASN A 98 -25.06 -7.11 -9.58
CA ASN A 98 -24.20 -7.89 -10.50
C ASN A 98 -23.02 -7.11 -11.09
N VAL A 99 -22.74 -5.91 -10.58
CA VAL A 99 -21.62 -5.06 -11.01
C VAL A 99 -20.61 -4.98 -9.88
N TYR A 100 -19.35 -5.24 -10.22
CA TYR A 100 -18.20 -4.97 -9.37
C TYR A 100 -17.31 -3.94 -10.05
N LEU A 101 -17.07 -2.82 -9.38
CA LEU A 101 -16.12 -1.79 -9.79
C LEU A 101 -15.22 -1.48 -8.60
N ALA A 102 -13.91 -1.49 -8.81
CA ALA A 102 -12.97 -1.03 -7.79
C ALA A 102 -11.89 -0.19 -8.45
N THR A 103 -11.53 0.92 -7.83
CA THR A 103 -10.41 1.76 -8.22
C THR A 103 -9.56 2.07 -7.00
N THR A 104 -8.25 2.06 -7.17
CA THR A 104 -7.30 2.43 -6.13
C THR A 104 -6.22 3.30 -6.71
N TYR A 105 -5.88 4.36 -5.98
CA TYR A 105 -4.71 5.17 -6.23
C TYR A 105 -3.77 5.03 -5.03
N SER A 106 -2.47 4.88 -5.29
CA SER A 106 -1.45 4.87 -4.26
C SER A 106 -0.22 5.65 -4.68
N GLU A 107 0.43 6.25 -3.71
CA GLU A 107 1.74 6.86 -3.88
C GLU A 107 2.67 6.35 -2.80
N THR A 108 3.87 5.94 -3.23
CA THR A 108 4.93 5.47 -2.36
C THR A 108 6.10 6.43 -2.43
N GLN A 109 6.83 6.57 -1.33
CA GLN A 109 8.08 7.31 -1.27
C GLN A 109 9.17 6.42 -0.67
N ASN A 110 10.31 6.30 -1.35
CA ASN A 110 11.46 5.51 -0.92
C ASN A 110 11.14 4.05 -0.54
N MET A 111 10.11 3.46 -1.16
CA MET A 111 9.60 2.13 -0.79
C MET A 111 9.55 1.15 -1.95
N THR A 112 9.12 1.58 -3.14
CA THR A 112 8.91 0.68 -4.28
C THR A 112 10.24 0.29 -4.92
N ALA A 113 10.55 -1.01 -4.91
CA ALA A 113 11.71 -1.54 -5.61
C ALA A 113 11.47 -1.58 -7.13
N PHE A 114 12.49 -1.29 -7.92
CA PHE A 114 12.48 -1.36 -9.38
C PHE A 114 13.82 -1.89 -9.91
N ALA A 115 13.79 -2.52 -11.09
CA ALA A 115 14.97 -3.13 -11.71
C ALA A 115 15.81 -4.03 -10.78
N GLY A 116 15.15 -4.74 -9.84
CA GLY A 116 15.76 -5.68 -8.90
C GLY A 116 16.35 -5.03 -7.65
N ASP A 117 17.21 -4.04 -7.82
CA ASP A 117 18.14 -3.60 -6.77
C ASP A 117 18.02 -2.12 -6.38
N PHE A 118 17.09 -1.39 -7.01
CA PHE A 118 16.89 0.03 -6.78
C PHE A 118 15.55 0.30 -6.11
N ILE A 119 15.47 1.41 -5.37
CA ILE A 119 14.26 1.87 -4.70
C ILE A 119 13.91 3.23 -5.28
N ALA A 120 12.69 3.38 -5.78
CA ALA A 120 12.22 4.64 -6.34
C ALA A 120 12.05 5.70 -5.25
N ASN A 121 12.48 6.94 -5.52
CA ASN A 121 12.22 8.07 -4.62
C ASN A 121 10.71 8.29 -4.44
N LYS A 122 9.96 8.14 -5.52
CA LYS A 122 8.50 8.24 -5.56
C LYS A 122 7.97 7.25 -6.60
N ALA A 123 6.83 6.60 -6.33
CA ALA A 123 6.11 5.86 -7.35
C ALA A 123 4.61 6.11 -7.19
N GLN A 124 3.88 6.20 -8.30
CA GLN A 124 2.45 6.43 -8.35
C GLN A 124 1.78 5.26 -9.05
N ASN A 125 0.82 4.61 -8.39
CA ASN A 125 0.10 3.48 -8.95
C ASN A 125 -1.39 3.76 -8.99
N PHE A 126 -1.99 3.43 -10.12
CA PHE A 126 -3.43 3.45 -10.33
C PHE A 126 -3.88 2.07 -10.81
N GLU A 127 -4.85 1.50 -10.09
CA GLU A 127 -5.43 0.20 -10.44
C GLU A 127 -6.94 0.36 -10.57
N ALA A 128 -7.52 -0.25 -11.61
CA ALA A 128 -8.95 -0.25 -11.85
C ALA A 128 -9.41 -1.65 -12.28
N VAL A 129 -10.48 -2.14 -11.66
CA VAL A 129 -11.07 -3.44 -11.93
C VAL A 129 -12.55 -3.26 -12.16
N THR A 130 -13.04 -3.85 -13.25
CA THR A 130 -14.47 -3.90 -13.54
C THR A 130 -14.86 -5.34 -13.84
N GLN A 131 -15.89 -5.83 -13.18
CA GLN A 131 -16.46 -7.16 -13.43
C GLN A 131 -17.97 -7.05 -13.51
N TYR A 132 -18.56 -7.88 -14.36
CA TYR A 132 -20.00 -7.98 -14.49
C TYR A 132 -20.40 -9.44 -14.46
N GLN A 133 -21.34 -9.78 -13.58
CA GLN A 133 -21.83 -11.14 -13.40
C GLN A 133 -23.03 -11.40 -14.34
N PHE A 134 -22.78 -12.14 -15.43
CA PHE A 134 -23.84 -12.90 -16.10
C PHE A 134 -23.92 -14.31 -15.45
N GLY A 135 -24.75 -15.23 -15.95
CA GLY A 135 -24.78 -16.64 -15.47
C GLY A 135 -23.41 -17.36 -15.46
N PHE A 136 -22.36 -16.75 -16.01
CA PHE A 136 -20.92 -17.06 -15.82
C PHE A 136 -20.14 -15.75 -15.53
N ARG A 137 -18.95 -15.85 -14.88
CA ARG A 137 -18.11 -14.70 -14.46
C ARG A 137 -17.01 -14.31 -15.49
N PRO A 138 -17.21 -13.29 -16.34
CA PRO A 138 -16.12 -12.57 -16.99
C PRO A 138 -15.57 -11.44 -16.10
N ALA A 139 -14.25 -11.26 -16.06
CA ALA A 139 -13.57 -10.18 -15.32
C ALA A 139 -12.49 -9.52 -16.19
N SER A 140 -12.37 -8.20 -16.12
CA SER A 140 -11.31 -7.42 -16.77
C SER A 140 -10.59 -6.52 -15.76
N VAL A 141 -9.26 -6.53 -15.81
CA VAL A 141 -8.38 -5.78 -14.89
C VAL A 141 -7.50 -4.85 -15.71
N HIS A 142 -7.37 -3.60 -15.29
CA HIS A 142 -6.41 -2.63 -15.85
C HIS A 142 -5.53 -2.09 -14.73
N ARG A 143 -4.21 -2.09 -14.96
CA ARG A 143 -3.20 -1.62 -14.00
C ARG A 143 -2.24 -0.68 -14.69
N LEU A 144 -2.04 0.50 -14.13
CA LEU A 144 -1.05 1.47 -14.57
C LEU A 144 -0.14 1.85 -13.39
N SER A 145 1.16 1.64 -13.54
CA SER A 145 2.17 2.03 -12.56
C SER A 145 3.17 2.97 -13.23
N ALA A 146 3.39 4.13 -12.62
CA ALA A 146 4.45 5.07 -12.99
C ALA A 146 5.49 5.12 -11.85
N ILE A 147 6.76 4.94 -12.21
CA ILE A 147 7.92 4.97 -11.31
C ILE A 147 8.73 6.22 -11.64
#